data_AF-A0A7S3I843-F1
#
_entry.id   AF-A0A7S3I843-F1
#
_cell.length_a   1.000
_cell.length_b   1.000
_cell.length_c   1.000
_cell.angle_alpha   90.00
_cell.angle_beta   90.00
_cell.angle_gamma   90.00
#
_symmetry.space_group_name_H-M   'P 1'
#
loop_
_entity.id
_entity.type
_entity.pdbx_description
1 polymer ?
#
loop_
_entity_poly.entity_id
_entity_poly.type
_entity_poly.pdbx_seq_one_letter_code
_entity_poly.pdbx_strand_id
1 'polypeptide(L)'
;MLETFISKLHLIDPDLLVSHNLCGSVIEVLLARISYLRINHWSRLGRMKRASMPQRKFDSGFSSWLPRQVSCGRLLVDTFLNAKELIRETNYDLGHLARTQLKKDRREFDDELLPRIYQ
;
A
#
# COMPACT_ATOMS: atom_id res chain seq x y z
N MET A 1 9.16 9.77 -9.61
CA MET A 1 9.00 9.13 -8.29
C MET A 1 8.49 7.69 -8.41
N LEU A 2 7.29 7.44 -8.92
CA LEU A 2 6.71 6.07 -8.98
C LEU A 2 7.50 5.09 -9.87
N GLU A 3 8.02 5.52 -11.02
CA GLU A 3 8.87 4.67 -11.86
C GLU A 3 10.16 4.24 -11.12
N THR A 4 10.77 5.18 -10.39
CA THR A 4 11.93 4.90 -9.53
C THR A 4 11.58 3.91 -8.43
N PHE A 5 10.40 4.05 -7.82
CA PHE A 5 9.91 3.10 -6.81
C PHE A 5 9.76 1.70 -7.40
N ILE A 6 9.06 1.55 -8.54
CA ILE A 6 8.86 0.26 -9.21
C ILE A 6 10.20 -0.38 -9.62
N SER A 7 11.14 0.44 -10.10
CA SER A 7 12.48 -0.04 -10.50
C SER A 7 13.28 -0.54 -9.29
N LYS A 8 13.26 0.21 -8.18
CA LYS A 8 13.89 -0.22 -6.92
C LYS A 8 13.23 -1.47 -6.35
N LEU A 9 11.90 -1.53 -6.37
CA LEU A 9 11.14 -2.68 -5.91
C LEU A 9 11.47 -3.96 -6.68
N HIS A 10 11.72 -3.82 -7.98
CA HIS A 10 12.16 -4.93 -8.83
C HIS A 10 13.61 -5.34 -8.56
N LEU A 11 14.51 -4.36 -8.37
CA LEU A 11 15.93 -4.61 -8.08
C LEU A 11 16.14 -5.29 -6.72
N ILE A 12 15.44 -4.83 -5.68
CA ILE A 12 15.54 -5.40 -4.32
C ILE A 12 14.85 -6.77 -4.26
N ASP A 13 13.81 -6.96 -5.08
CA ASP A 13 12.97 -8.15 -5.13
C ASP A 13 12.50 -8.73 -3.78
N PRO A 14 11.87 -7.93 -2.89
CA PRO A 14 11.43 -8.43 -1.60
C PRO A 14 10.32 -9.49 -1.73
N ASP A 15 10.42 -10.53 -0.89
CA ASP A 15 9.38 -11.56 -0.74
C ASP A 15 8.15 -11.04 0.02
N LEU A 16 8.35 -10.04 0.89
CA LEU A 16 7.35 -9.49 1.81
C LEU A 16 7.17 -7.99 1.58
N LEU A 17 5.92 -7.56 1.45
CA LEU A 17 5.54 -6.14 1.43
C LEU A 17 4.73 -5.84 2.69
N VAL A 18 5.28 -4.98 3.55
CA VAL A 18 4.66 -4.60 4.83
C VAL A 18 4.19 -3.16 4.77
N SER A 19 2.94 -2.90 5.13
CA SER A 19 2.42 -1.55 5.31
C SER A 19 1.23 -1.53 6.28
N HIS A 20 0.84 -0.34 6.70
CA HIS A 20 -0.41 -0.12 7.42
C HIS A 20 -1.53 0.21 6.45
N ASN A 21 -2.67 -0.49 6.54
CA ASN A 21 -3.79 -0.39 5.61
C ASN A 21 -3.37 -0.58 4.13
N LEU A 22 -2.51 -1.58 3.91
CA LEU A 22 -1.89 -1.90 2.63
C LEU A 22 -2.94 -2.25 1.57
N CYS A 23 -3.82 -3.19 1.92
CA CYS A 23 -4.84 -3.72 1.01
C CYS A 23 -6.04 -2.79 0.88
N GLY A 24 -6.33 -1.98 1.91
CA GLY A 24 -7.48 -1.10 1.95
C GLY A 24 -7.26 0.29 1.35
N SER A 25 -6.01 0.74 1.17
CA SER A 25 -5.73 2.07 0.61
C SER A 25 -4.48 2.13 -0.25
N VAL A 26 -3.33 1.68 0.26
CA VAL A 26 -2.03 1.98 -0.36
C VAL A 26 -1.90 1.39 -1.77
N ILE A 27 -2.21 0.11 -1.95
CA ILE A 27 -2.10 -0.54 -3.27
C ILE A 27 -3.07 0.07 -4.28
N GLU A 28 -4.27 0.41 -3.83
CA GLU A 28 -5.30 1.01 -4.68
C GLU A 28 -4.87 2.37 -5.22
N VAL A 29 -4.38 3.25 -4.34
CA VAL A 29 -3.87 4.58 -4.72
C VAL A 29 -2.67 4.44 -5.65
N LEU A 30 -1.73 3.53 -5.36
CA LEU A 30 -0.57 3.27 -6.22
C LEU A 30 -1.01 2.86 -7.63
N LEU A 31 -1.93 1.90 -7.75
CA LEU A 31 -2.44 1.44 -9.04
C LEU A 31 -3.15 2.54 -9.82
N ALA A 32 -4.01 3.31 -9.15
CA ALA A 32 -4.71 4.44 -9.76
C ALA A 32 -3.71 5.48 -10.32
N ARG A 33 -2.65 5.80 -9.57
CA ARG A 33 -1.62 6.76 -10.02
C ARG A 33 -0.74 6.21 -11.13
N ILE A 34 -0.35 4.94 -11.08
CA ILE A 34 0.41 4.27 -12.16
C ILE A 34 -0.39 4.28 -13.46
N SER A 35 -1.70 3.97 -13.38
CA SER A 35 -2.61 4.01 -14.53
C SER A 35 -2.77 5.42 -15.08
N TYR A 36 -3.05 6.40 -14.22
CA TYR A 36 -3.23 7.81 -14.60
C TYR A 36 -1.98 8.39 -15.29
N LEU A 37 -0.80 8.10 -14.74
CA LEU A 37 0.49 8.57 -15.28
C LEU A 37 1.05 7.69 -16.40
N ARG A 38 0.35 6.61 -16.80
CA ARG A 38 0.76 5.66 -17.85
C ARG A 38 2.18 5.10 -17.64
N ILE A 39 2.50 4.75 -16.40
CA ILE A 39 3.83 4.22 -16.06
C ILE A 39 3.99 2.79 -16.59
N ASN A 40 5.09 2.56 -17.31
CA ASN A 40 5.44 1.26 -17.84
C ASN A 40 5.84 0.26 -16.73
N HIS A 41 5.85 -1.03 -17.07
CA HIS A 41 6.31 -2.10 -16.18
C HIS A 41 5.61 -2.18 -14.81
N TRP A 42 4.34 -1.76 -14.72
CA TRP A 42 3.52 -1.84 -13.50
C TRP A 42 3.49 -3.25 -12.87
N SER A 43 3.60 -4.31 -13.69
CA SER A 43 3.57 -5.70 -13.22
C SER A 43 4.77 -6.09 -12.36
N ARG A 44 5.83 -5.27 -12.31
CA ARG A 44 6.94 -5.39 -11.35
C ARG A 44 6.53 -5.12 -9.89
N LEU A 45 5.29 -4.68 -9.64
CA LEU A 45 4.71 -4.68 -8.30
C LEU A 45 4.55 -6.11 -7.73
N GLY A 46 4.36 -7.10 -8.61
CA GLY A 46 4.48 -8.52 -8.30
C GLY A 46 5.71 -9.13 -8.95
N ARG A 47 5.82 -10.46 -8.94
CA ARG A 47 6.83 -11.22 -9.67
C ARG A 47 6.32 -11.78 -10.99
N MET A 48 5.01 -11.77 -11.21
CA MET A 48 4.40 -12.25 -12.45
C MET A 48 4.31 -11.13 -13.49
N LYS A 49 4.99 -11.31 -14.63
CA LYS A 49 4.89 -10.38 -15.76
C LYS A 49 3.49 -10.44 -16.36
N ARG A 50 2.82 -9.28 -16.46
CA ARG A 50 1.46 -9.14 -17.00
C ARG A 50 1.40 -7.99 -18.00
N ALA A 51 0.65 -8.20 -19.07
CA ALA A 51 0.47 -7.21 -20.14
C ALA A 51 -0.56 -6.14 -19.75
N SER A 52 -1.73 -6.56 -19.24
CA SER A 52 -2.83 -5.66 -18.88
C SER A 52 -2.98 -5.50 -17.38
N MET A 53 -3.12 -4.25 -16.94
CA MET A 53 -3.42 -3.93 -15.54
C MET A 53 -4.85 -4.39 -15.21
N PRO A 54 -5.06 -5.10 -14.08
CA PRO A 54 -6.40 -5.48 -13.64
C PRO A 54 -7.23 -4.22 -13.36
N GLN A 55 -8.43 -4.18 -13.93
CA GLN A 55 -9.38 -3.09 -13.72
C GLN A 55 -10.23 -3.35 -12.49
N ARG A 56 -10.60 -2.27 -11.79
CA ARG A 56 -11.54 -2.35 -10.68
C ARG A 56 -12.93 -2.67 -11.23
N LYS A 57 -13.45 -3.86 -10.99
CA LYS A 57 -14.86 -4.15 -11.26
C LYS A 57 -15.69 -3.58 -10.12
N PHE A 58 -16.49 -2.55 -10.41
CA PHE A 58 -17.36 -1.87 -9.44
C PHE A 58 -18.44 -2.79 -8.83
N ASP A 59 -18.76 -3.90 -9.51
CA ASP A 59 -20.00 -4.66 -9.27
C ASP A 59 -19.78 -6.03 -8.63
N SER A 60 -18.64 -6.24 -7.96
CA SER A 60 -18.35 -7.55 -7.40
C SER A 60 -17.56 -7.42 -6.11
N GLY A 61 -17.96 -8.15 -5.06
CA GLY A 61 -17.23 -8.27 -3.78
C GLY A 61 -15.78 -8.78 -3.92
N PHE A 62 -15.28 -8.93 -5.15
CA PHE A 62 -13.91 -9.22 -5.51
C PHE A 62 -12.96 -8.02 -5.46
N SER A 63 -13.42 -6.81 -5.10
CA SER A 63 -12.53 -5.64 -4.90
C SER A 63 -11.40 -5.93 -3.89
N SER A 64 -11.65 -6.79 -2.90
CA SER A 64 -10.68 -7.29 -1.92
C SER A 64 -9.51 -8.10 -2.52
N TRP A 65 -9.66 -8.63 -3.74
CA TRP A 65 -8.64 -9.47 -4.39
C TRP A 65 -7.67 -8.70 -5.26
N LEU A 66 -7.98 -7.46 -5.63
CA LEU A 66 -7.14 -6.64 -6.51
C LEU A 66 -5.69 -6.51 -5.97
N PRO A 67 -5.47 -6.22 -4.66
CA PRO A 67 -4.11 -6.20 -4.11
C PRO A 67 -3.36 -7.51 -4.32
N ARG A 68 -4.03 -8.65 -4.05
CA ARG A 68 -3.45 -9.99 -4.18
C ARG A 68 -3.12 -10.34 -5.63
N GLN A 69 -3.95 -9.92 -6.58
CA GLN A 69 -3.71 -10.14 -8.01
C GLN A 69 -2.53 -9.34 -8.56
N VAL A 70 -2.28 -8.14 -8.01
CA VAL A 70 -1.21 -7.27 -8.47
C VAL A 70 0.13 -7.65 -7.86
N SER A 71 0.13 -8.09 -6.60
CA SER A 71 1.34 -8.51 -5.89
C SER A 71 1.67 -9.99 -6.05
N CYS A 72 1.13 -10.69 -7.05
CA CYS A 72 1.37 -12.13 -7.24
C CYS A 72 2.86 -12.48 -7.15
N GLY A 73 3.21 -13.43 -6.29
CA GLY A 73 4.60 -13.82 -6.00
C GLY A 73 5.27 -13.01 -4.89
N ARG A 74 4.55 -12.10 -4.24
CA ARG A 74 4.99 -11.36 -3.04
C ARG A 74 3.91 -11.40 -1.98
N LEU A 75 4.29 -11.72 -0.75
CA LEU A 75 3.37 -11.80 0.37
C LEU A 75 3.06 -10.39 0.90
N LEU A 76 1.78 -10.07 1.03
CA LEU A 76 1.30 -8.80 1.58
C LEU A 76 1.06 -8.95 3.08
N VAL A 77 1.65 -8.07 3.87
CA VAL A 77 1.49 -7.99 5.32
C VAL A 77 0.87 -6.64 5.66
N ASP A 78 -0.41 -6.68 6.04
CA ASP A 78 -1.16 -5.50 6.43
C ASP A 78 -1.23 -5.39 7.96
N THR A 79 -0.45 -4.48 8.52
CA THR A 79 -0.35 -4.30 9.97
C THR A 79 -1.66 -3.80 10.60
N PHE A 80 -2.54 -3.14 9.83
CA PHE A 80 -3.85 -2.70 10.32
C PHE A 80 -4.78 -3.90 10.57
N LEU A 81 -4.87 -4.80 9.59
CA LEU A 81 -5.68 -6.01 9.71
C LEU A 81 -5.12 -6.95 10.76
N ASN A 82 -3.79 -7.16 10.77
CA ASN A 82 -3.15 -8.01 11.77
C ASN A 82 -3.32 -7.44 13.20
N ALA A 83 -3.27 -6.12 13.38
CA ALA A 83 -3.51 -5.52 14.69
C ALA A 83 -4.95 -5.77 15.17
N LYS A 84 -5.95 -5.67 14.29
CA LYS A 84 -7.35 -5.97 14.61
C LYS A 84 -7.60 -7.42 15.01
N GLU A 85 -6.81 -8.34 14.46
CA GLU A 85 -6.93 -9.76 14.74
C GLU A 85 -6.20 -10.16 16.04
N LEU A 86 -5.00 -9.61 16.25
CA LEU A 86 -4.08 -10.08 17.28
C LEU A 86 -4.09 -9.22 18.55
N ILE A 87 -4.60 -7.99 18.49
CA ILE A 87 -4.49 -7.01 19.57
C ILE A 87 -5.87 -6.45 19.87
N ARG A 88 -6.19 -6.26 21.15
CA ARG A 88 -7.44 -5.64 21.59
C ARG A 88 -7.22 -4.16 21.88
N GLU A 89 -7.58 -3.32 20.92
CA GLU A 89 -7.55 -1.87 21.03
C GLU A 89 -8.89 -1.25 20.62
N THR A 90 -9.14 -0.02 21.08
CA THR A 90 -10.32 0.77 20.66
C THR A 90 -10.07 1.50 19.35
N ASN A 91 -8.81 1.83 19.05
CA ASN A 91 -8.38 2.44 17.80
C ASN A 91 -7.22 1.63 17.20
N TYR A 92 -7.23 1.43 15.87
CA TYR A 92 -6.18 0.73 15.13
C TYR A 92 -5.41 1.64 14.18
N ASP A 93 -5.59 2.95 14.27
CA ASP A 93 -4.81 3.91 13.50
C ASP A 93 -3.32 3.80 13.84
N LEU A 94 -2.48 4.01 12.83
CA LEU A 94 -1.03 3.89 12.97
C LEU A 94 -0.45 4.74 14.11
N GLY A 95 -1.00 5.94 14.34
CA GLY A 95 -0.60 6.82 15.44
C GLY A 95 -0.88 6.22 16.81
N HIS A 96 -2.09 5.69 17.01
CA HIS A 96 -2.49 5.03 18.25
C HIS A 96 -1.65 3.78 18.51
N LEU A 97 -1.54 2.89 17.52
CA LEU A 97 -0.77 1.66 17.64
C LEU A 97 0.72 1.91 17.87
N ALA A 98 1.31 2.95 17.27
CA ALA A 98 2.70 3.32 17.56
C ALA A 98 2.89 3.73 19.02
N ARG A 99 1.92 4.45 19.60
CA ARG A 99 1.97 4.88 20.99
C ARG A 99 1.77 3.71 21.96
N THR A 100 0.74 2.88 21.75
CA THR A 100 0.43 1.80 22.70
C THR A 100 1.37 0.61 22.59
N GLN A 101 1.76 0.22 21.37
CA GLN A 101 2.55 -0.99 21.14
C GLN A 101 4.06 -0.73 21.10
N LEU A 102 4.49 0.42 20.56
CA LEU A 102 5.92 0.73 20.40
C LEU A 102 6.43 1.78 21.41
N LYS A 103 5.54 2.34 22.25
CA LYS A 103 5.85 3.43 23.18
C LYS A 103 6.49 4.65 22.50
N LYS A 104 6.10 4.91 21.24
CA LYS A 104 6.61 6.03 20.44
C LYS A 104 5.48 6.95 20.05
N ASP A 105 5.70 8.24 20.23
CA ASP A 105 4.76 9.24 19.77
C ASP A 105 4.95 9.49 18.27
N ARG A 106 3.90 9.24 17.49
CA ARG A 106 3.89 9.50 16.05
C ARG A 106 3.10 10.77 15.81
N ARG A 107 3.81 11.85 15.47
CA ARG A 107 3.19 13.10 15.06
C ARG A 107 2.49 12.92 13.72
N GLU A 108 1.20 13.22 13.67
CA GLU A 108 0.46 13.30 12.41
C GLU A 108 0.82 14.59 11.69
N PHE A 109 0.83 14.50 10.36
CA PHE A 109 1.11 15.62 9.50
C PHE A 109 -0.22 16.21 9.04
N ASP A 110 -0.36 17.52 9.17
CA ASP A 110 -1.52 18.24 8.67
C ASP A 110 -1.33 18.55 7.19
N ASP A 111 -2.19 17.98 6.34
CA ASP A 111 -2.13 18.13 4.90
C ASP A 111 -2.32 19.59 4.45
N GLU A 112 -2.90 20.47 5.28
CA GLU A 112 -3.01 21.90 4.96
C GLU A 112 -1.65 22.62 4.98
N LEU A 113 -0.65 22.04 5.65
CA LEU A 113 0.70 22.60 5.72
C LEU A 113 1.57 22.23 4.51
N LEU A 114 1.17 21.24 3.70
CA LEU A 114 1.94 20.77 2.53
C LEU A 114 2.35 21.91 1.57
N PRO A 115 1.43 22.82 1.15
CA PRO A 115 1.78 23.92 0.26
C PRO A 115 2.87 24.84 0.82
N ARG A 116 2.93 25.01 2.15
CA ARG A 116 3.90 25.89 2.82
C ARG A 116 5.30 25.28 2.91
N ILE A 117 5.42 23.95 2.82
CA ILE A 117 6.72 23.25 2.92
C ILE A 117 7.46 23.24 1.59
N TYR A 118 6.74 23.27 0.48
CA TYR A 118 7.31 23.20 -0.88
C TYR A 118 7.32 24.56 -1.60
N GLN A 119 6.98 25.65 -0.91
CA GLN A 119 7.25 27.02 -1.35
C GLN A 119 8.73 27.37 -1.13
#